data_AF-A0A7S4Q4E7-F1
#
_entry.id   AF-A0A7S4Q4E7-F1
#
_cell.length_a   1.000
_cell.length_b   1.000
_cell.length_c   1.000
_cell.angle_alpha   90.00
_cell.angle_beta   90.00
_cell.angle_gamma   90.00
#
_symmetry.space_group_name_H-M   'P 1'
#
loop_
_entity.id
_entity.type
_entity.pdbx_description
1 polymer ?
#
loop_
_entity_poly.entity_id
_entity_poly.type
_entity_poly.pdbx_seq_one_letter_code
_entity_poly.pdbx_strand_id
1 'polypeptide(L)'
;EKEGGQAHKLQVTATQPRELGISAARDIVEGEELISVPLRMVLCRESALGSDRSLSQPPTVRAALAAVRDDADLIALLLLRERALGSKSAWAPYISVLPQRS
;
A
#
# COMPACT_ATOMS: atom_id res chain seq x y z
N GLU A 1 6.40 3.21 -13.01
CA GLU A 1 6.46 2.15 -11.97
C GLU A 1 5.84 0.87 -12.52
N LYS A 2 6.20 -0.32 -12.00
CA LYS A 2 5.81 -1.61 -12.61
C LYS A 2 4.30 -1.88 -12.61
N GLU A 3 3.56 -1.29 -11.67
CA GLU A 3 2.12 -1.53 -11.47
C GLU A 3 1.23 -0.35 -11.92
N GLY A 4 1.76 0.60 -12.70
CA GLY A 4 0.99 1.72 -13.27
C GLY A 4 0.81 2.94 -12.37
N GLY A 5 1.34 2.93 -11.14
CA GLY A 5 1.55 4.13 -10.35
C GLY A 5 2.51 5.11 -11.03
N GLN A 6 2.26 6.39 -10.81
CA GLN A 6 3.07 7.47 -11.36
C GLN A 6 3.33 8.53 -10.28
N ALA A 7 4.59 8.94 -10.17
CA ALA A 7 5.01 10.09 -9.39
C ALA A 7 5.97 10.91 -10.26
N HIS A 8 5.55 12.09 -10.68
CA HIS A 8 6.31 12.95 -11.59
C HIS A 8 6.88 14.15 -10.84
N LYS A 9 8.15 14.49 -11.10
CA LYS A 9 8.84 15.65 -10.50
C LYS A 9 8.94 15.61 -8.97
N LEU A 10 8.73 14.44 -8.37
CA LEU A 10 8.84 14.22 -6.94
C LEU A 10 10.04 13.34 -6.62
N GLN A 11 10.59 13.51 -5.42
CA GLN A 11 11.58 12.63 -4.84
C GLN A 11 11.23 12.32 -3.39
N VAL A 12 11.62 11.14 -2.93
CA VAL A 12 11.54 10.79 -1.51
C VAL A 12 12.72 11.44 -0.80
N THR A 13 12.44 12.15 0.27
CA THR A 13 13.44 12.86 1.07
C THR A 13 13.33 12.41 2.52
N ALA A 14 14.45 12.05 3.14
CA ALA A 14 14.49 11.76 4.57
C ALA A 14 14.77 13.06 5.33
N THR A 15 13.82 13.52 6.16
CA THR A 15 14.06 14.65 7.08
C THR A 15 14.84 14.20 8.30
N GLN A 16 14.65 12.94 8.69
CA GLN A 16 15.40 12.21 9.72
C GLN A 16 15.50 10.73 9.31
N PRO A 17 16.38 9.90 9.93
CA PRO A 17 16.56 8.49 9.56
C PRO A 17 15.29 7.62 9.60
N ARG A 18 14.22 8.09 10.26
CA ARG A 18 12.92 7.42 10.37
C ARG A 18 11.73 8.27 9.88
N GLU A 19 12.00 9.42 9.29
CA GLU A 19 10.99 10.33 8.75
C GLU A 19 11.20 10.46 7.25
N LEU A 20 10.36 9.76 6.50
CA LEU A 20 10.30 9.88 5.04
C LEU A 20 9.22 10.90 4.69
N GLY A 21 9.58 11.83 3.82
CA GLY A 21 8.69 12.78 3.19
C GLY A 21 8.85 12.78 1.68
N ILE A 22 8.08 13.63 1.01
CA ILE A 22 8.17 13.85 -0.43
C ILE A 22 8.50 15.32 -0.65
N SER A 23 9.46 15.60 -1.53
CA SER A 23 9.78 16.95 -1.96
C SER A 23 9.76 17.07 -3.49
N ALA A 24 9.62 18.29 -3.98
CA ALA A 24 9.76 18.58 -5.39
C ALA A 24 11.22 18.33 -5.82
N ALA A 25 11.39 17.57 -6.89
CA ALA A 25 12.65 17.39 -7.60
C ALA A 25 12.81 18.38 -8.76
N ARG A 26 11.70 18.99 -9.21
CA ARG A 26 11.61 19.99 -10.28
C ARG A 26 10.44 20.94 -10.01
N ASP A 27 10.40 22.06 -10.71
CA ASP A 27 9.31 23.04 -10.59
C ASP A 27 7.94 22.43 -10.92
N ILE A 28 6.99 22.71 -10.04
CA ILE A 28 5.60 22.24 -10.10
C ILE A 28 4.71 23.42 -10.47
N VAL A 29 3.82 23.22 -11.44
CA VAL A 29 2.83 24.22 -11.84
C VAL A 29 1.50 23.93 -11.16
N GLU A 30 0.76 24.97 -10.80
CA GLU A 30 -0.57 24.82 -10.24
C GLU A 30 -1.51 24.09 -11.22
N GLY A 31 -2.26 23.11 -10.70
CA GLY A 31 -3.16 22.27 -11.50
C GLY A 31 -2.49 21.06 -12.17
N GLU A 32 -1.19 20.88 -12.05
CA GLU A 32 -0.48 19.71 -12.58
C GLU A 32 -0.74 18.44 -11.72
N GLU A 33 -1.02 17.31 -12.36
CA GLU A 33 -1.11 16.02 -11.66
C GLU A 33 0.30 15.54 -11.26
N LEU A 34 0.55 15.43 -9.96
CA LEU A 34 1.86 15.03 -9.42
C LEU A 34 1.96 13.52 -9.18
N ILE A 35 0.87 12.91 -8.70
CA ILE A 35 0.80 11.51 -8.30
C ILE A 35 -0.51 10.93 -8.80
N SER A 36 -0.42 9.72 -9.36
CA SER A 36 -1.58 8.87 -9.65
C SER A 36 -1.32 7.48 -9.08
N VAL A 37 -2.27 6.96 -8.29
CA VAL A 37 -2.17 5.64 -7.66
C VAL A 37 -3.37 4.78 -8.11
N PRO A 38 -3.13 3.73 -8.92
CA PRO A 38 -4.15 2.75 -9.25
C PRO A 38 -4.73 2.08 -8.00
N LEU A 39 -6.05 1.88 -7.96
CA LEU A 39 -6.72 1.24 -6.81
C LEU A 39 -6.18 -0.14 -6.44
N ARG A 40 -5.67 -0.91 -7.41
CA ARG A 40 -5.01 -2.21 -7.15
C ARG A 40 -3.78 -2.13 -6.24
N MET A 41 -3.16 -0.96 -6.11
CA MET A 41 -2.02 -0.73 -5.22
C MET A 41 -2.45 -0.40 -3.78
N VAL A 42 -3.74 -0.15 -3.56
CA VAL A 42 -4.28 0.30 -2.27
C VAL A 42 -4.67 -0.90 -1.41
N LEU A 43 -4.27 -0.88 -0.14
CA LEU A 43 -4.80 -1.78 0.88
C LEU A 43 -6.16 -1.25 1.34
N CYS A 44 -7.22 -1.83 0.80
CA CYS A 44 -8.61 -1.51 1.12
C CYS A 44 -9.44 -2.79 1.35
N ARG A 45 -10.71 -2.63 1.75
CA ARG A 45 -11.64 -3.77 1.94
C ARG A 45 -11.78 -4.61 0.67
N GLU A 46 -11.86 -3.98 -0.50
CA GLU A 46 -11.97 -4.68 -1.78
C GLU A 46 -10.75 -5.56 -2.04
N SER A 47 -9.55 -5.05 -1.73
CA SER A 47 -8.32 -5.84 -1.79
C SER A 47 -8.35 -7.00 -0.80
N ALA A 48 -8.85 -6.79 0.42
CA ALA A 48 -8.93 -7.84 1.45
C ALA A 48 -9.88 -8.98 1.08
N LEU A 49 -11.00 -8.67 0.41
CA LEU A 49 -12.09 -9.61 0.13
C LEU A 49 -11.99 -10.29 -1.23
N GLY A 50 -10.99 -9.95 -2.04
CA GLY A 50 -10.56 -10.74 -3.19
C GLY A 50 -11.43 -10.61 -4.43
N SER A 51 -11.82 -9.38 -4.82
CA SER A 51 -12.20 -9.12 -6.21
C SER A 51 -10.98 -9.19 -7.16
N ASP A 52 -9.77 -9.03 -6.61
CA ASP A 52 -8.51 -9.12 -7.34
C ASP A 52 -7.89 -10.53 -7.23
N ARG A 53 -7.60 -11.15 -8.39
CA ARG A 53 -7.04 -12.52 -8.51
C ARG A 53 -5.69 -12.70 -7.85
N SER A 54 -4.97 -11.61 -7.56
CA SER A 54 -3.65 -11.63 -6.91
C SER A 54 -3.67 -12.20 -5.48
N LEU A 55 -4.83 -12.13 -4.81
CA LEU A 55 -5.02 -12.61 -3.44
C LEU A 55 -5.84 -13.90 -3.41
N SER A 56 -5.30 -14.99 -3.94
CA SER A 56 -5.89 -16.31 -3.71
C SER A 56 -5.78 -16.66 -2.23
N GLN A 57 -6.88 -16.48 -1.49
CA GLN A 57 -6.95 -16.84 -0.07
C GLN A 57 -7.83 -18.07 0.12
N PRO A 58 -7.54 -18.93 1.12
CA PRO A 58 -8.45 -20.00 1.49
C PRO A 58 -9.84 -19.44 1.81
N PRO A 59 -10.93 -20.12 1.42
CA PRO A 59 -12.30 -19.64 1.67
C PRO A 59 -12.60 -19.30 3.13
N THR A 60 -11.98 -20.04 4.07
CA THR A 60 -12.08 -19.80 5.52
C THR A 60 -11.46 -18.48 5.95
N VAL A 61 -10.29 -18.13 5.41
CA VAL A 61 -9.62 -16.86 5.67
C VAL A 61 -10.44 -15.71 5.09
N ARG A 62 -10.96 -15.87 3.87
CA ARG A 62 -11.84 -14.86 3.26
C ARG A 62 -13.10 -14.63 4.09
N ALA A 63 -13.73 -15.69 4.58
CA ALA A 63 -14.92 -15.57 5.43
C ALA A 63 -14.61 -14.86 6.76
N ALA A 64 -13.45 -15.17 7.38
CA ALA A 64 -13.00 -14.50 8.59
C ALA A 64 -12.76 -13.00 8.37
N LEU A 65 -12.07 -12.62 7.29
CA LEU A 65 -11.87 -11.21 6.92
C LEU A 65 -13.20 -10.50 6.60
N ALA A 66 -14.12 -11.18 5.91
CA ALA A 66 -15.44 -10.63 5.60
C ALA A 66 -16.30 -10.36 6.84
N ALA A 67 -16.07 -11.08 7.94
CA ALA A 67 -16.78 -10.88 9.19
C ALA A 67 -16.30 -9.63 9.96
N VAL A 68 -15.13 -9.08 9.63
CA VAL A 68 -14.60 -7.87 10.27
C VAL A 68 -15.36 -6.65 9.75
N ARG A 69 -16.11 -6.00 10.64
CA ARG A 69 -16.95 -4.85 10.32
C ARG A 69 -16.18 -3.54 10.28
N ASP A 70 -15.20 -3.40 11.17
CA ASP A 70 -14.35 -2.21 11.23
C ASP A 70 -13.26 -2.28 10.16
N ASP A 71 -13.08 -1.21 9.38
CA ASP A 71 -12.11 -1.18 8.31
C ASP A 71 -10.68 -1.06 8.84
N ALA A 72 -10.44 -0.37 9.96
CA ALA A 72 -9.09 -0.24 10.52
C ALA A 72 -8.57 -1.60 11.00
N ASP A 73 -9.41 -2.37 11.68
CA ASP A 73 -9.09 -3.75 12.08
C ASP A 73 -8.84 -4.65 10.85
N LEU A 74 -9.67 -4.54 9.82
CA LEU A 74 -9.52 -5.31 8.58
C LEU A 74 -8.19 -5.00 7.89
N ILE A 75 -7.84 -3.72 7.77
CA ILE A 75 -6.58 -3.28 7.15
C ILE A 75 -5.38 -3.69 8.00
N ALA A 76 -5.47 -3.61 9.33
CA ALA A 76 -4.40 -4.08 10.21
C ALA A 76 -4.15 -5.59 10.03
N LEU A 77 -5.20 -6.41 9.96
CA LEU A 77 -5.10 -7.84 9.71
C LEU A 77 -4.51 -8.15 8.32
N LEU A 78 -4.95 -7.41 7.29
CA LEU A 78 -4.41 -7.55 5.94
C LEU A 78 -2.91 -7.18 5.91
N LEU A 79 -2.53 -6.09 6.57
CA LEU A 79 -1.13 -5.66 6.65
C LEU A 79 -0.25 -6.69 7.35
N LEU A 80 -0.73 -7.29 8.45
CA LEU A 80 -0.02 -8.36 9.16
C LEU A 80 0.16 -9.60 8.26
N ARG A 81 -0.89 -10.01 7.55
CA ARG A 81 -0.85 -11.13 6.60
C ARG A 81 0.16 -10.88 5.48
N GLU A 82 0.06 -9.74 4.81
CA GLU A 82 0.95 -9.38 3.71
C GLU A 82 2.41 -9.27 4.16
N ARG A 83 2.64 -8.72 5.36
CA ARG A 83 3.98 -8.71 5.97
C ARG A 83 4.51 -10.11 6.22
N ALA A 84 3.67 -11.05 6.68
CA ALA A 84 4.06 -12.44 6.92
C ALA A 84 4.36 -13.22 5.62
N LEU A 85 3.77 -12.82 4.48
CA LEU A 85 4.10 -13.40 3.17
C LEU A 85 5.48 -12.97 2.65
N GLY A 86 6.07 -11.91 3.20
CA GLY A 86 7.37 -11.39 2.79
C GLY A 86 7.40 -11.03 1.30
N SER A 87 8.42 -11.49 0.58
CA SER A 87 8.60 -11.21 -0.86
C SER A 87 7.50 -11.76 -1.77
N LYS A 88 6.64 -12.64 -1.26
CA LYS A 88 5.48 -13.17 -2.01
C LYS A 88 4.28 -12.21 -2.01
N SER A 89 4.29 -11.18 -1.16
CA SER A 89 3.24 -10.17 -1.14
C SER A 89 3.37 -9.22 -2.32
N ALA A 90 2.26 -8.91 -2.99
CA ALA A 90 2.20 -7.84 -3.98
C ALA A 90 2.52 -6.46 -3.36
N TRP A 91 2.27 -6.30 -2.06
CA TRP A 91 2.56 -5.09 -1.28
C TRP A 91 3.93 -5.11 -0.61
N ALA A 92 4.78 -6.12 -0.85
CA ALA A 92 6.12 -6.17 -0.25
C ALA A 92 6.93 -4.87 -0.42
N PRO A 93 6.92 -4.18 -1.59
CA PRO A 93 7.63 -2.90 -1.74
C PRO A 93 7.09 -1.81 -0.81
N TYR A 94 5.77 -1.69 -0.69
CA TYR A 94 5.12 -0.72 0.21
C TYR A 94 5.42 -1.04 1.68
N ILE A 95 5.28 -2.30 2.08
CA ILE A 95 5.50 -2.73 3.47
C ILE A 95 6.97 -2.52 3.88
N SER A 96 7.92 -2.68 2.95
CA SER A 96 9.34 -2.53 3.24
C SER A 96 9.76 -1.11 3.64
N VAL A 97 8.99 -0.09 3.23
CA VAL A 97 9.27 1.32 3.54
C VAL A 97 8.46 1.85 4.71
N LEU A 98 7.56 1.04 5.28
CA LEU A 98 6.77 1.46 6.44
C LEU A 98 7.67 1.65 7.67
N PRO A 99 7.34 2.62 8.55
CA PRO A 99 8.07 2.83 9.79
C PRO A 99 8.12 1.54 10.64
N GLN A 100 9.31 1.23 11.14
CA GLN A 100 9.48 0.18 12.14
C GLN A 100 9.44 0.81 13.53
N ARG A 101 8.82 0.11 14.50
CA ARG A 101 8.89 0.52 15.91
C ARG A 101 10.36 0.74 16.32
N SER A 102 10.61 1.86 16.99
CA SER A 102 11.87 2.17 17.66
C SER A 102 12.02 1.39 18.95
#